data_AF-A0AA86RCQ8-F1
#
_entry.id   AF-A0AA86RCQ8-F1
#
_cell.length_a   1.000
_cell.length_b   1.000
_cell.length_c   1.000
_cell.angle_alpha   90.00
_cell.angle_beta   90.00
_cell.angle_gamma   90.00
#
_symmetry.space_group_name_H-M   'P 1'
#
loop_
_entity.id
_entity.type
_entity.pdbx_description
1 polymer ?
#
loop_
_entity_poly.entity_id
_entity_poly.type
_entity_poly.pdbx_seq_one_letter_code
_entity_poly.pdbx_strand_id
1 'polypeptide(L)'
;MDMFNLQLQQMALTMEIQEVRALIQEVTHRQQLKQVKVKIAKQLQLTKPKHKYVQRARWSYQEDLDLLQLVKHFGLCNYAALYENMPHKYKDQIYFRIRYLRNQFRLF
;
A
#
# COMPACT_ATOMS: atom_id res chain seq x y z
N MET A 1 40.12 21.15 -46.68
CA MET A 1 39.34 20.36 -45.71
C MET A 1 40.00 19.00 -45.63
N ASP A 2 40.77 18.75 -44.57
CA ASP A 2 41.64 17.59 -44.45
C ASP A 2 40.85 16.29 -44.20
N MET A 3 41.20 15.25 -44.96
CA MET A 3 40.61 13.90 -44.88
C MET A 3 40.61 13.34 -43.44
N PHE A 4 41.61 13.72 -42.65
CA PHE A 4 41.77 13.33 -41.24
C PHE A 4 40.68 13.95 -40.33
N ASN A 5 40.30 15.21 -40.57
CA ASN A 5 39.23 15.87 -39.81
C ASN A 5 37.86 15.24 -40.10
N LEU A 6 37.63 14.80 -41.34
CA LEU A 6 36.41 14.08 -41.72
C LEU A 6 36.32 12.72 -41.04
N GLN A 7 37.43 11.98 -40.93
CA GLN A 7 37.46 10.69 -40.23
C GLN A 7 37.20 10.84 -38.73
N LEU A 8 37.77 11.86 -38.08
CA LEU A 8 37.52 12.14 -36.65
C LEU A 8 36.06 12.52 -36.40
N GLN A 9 35.48 13.36 -37.26
CA GLN A 9 34.06 13.72 -37.18
C GLN A 9 33.14 12.50 -37.39
N GLN A 10 33.48 11.63 -38.34
CA GLN A 10 32.70 10.43 -38.60
C GLN A 10 32.77 9.44 -37.43
N MET A 11 33.94 9.31 -36.80
CA MET A 11 34.13 8.47 -35.62
C MET A 11 33.34 9.00 -34.41
N ALA A 12 33.39 10.31 -34.14
CA ALA A 12 32.61 10.94 -33.08
C ALA A 12 31.10 10.73 -33.27
N LEU A 13 30.59 10.95 -34.49
CA LEU A 13 29.18 10.71 -34.81
C LEU A 13 28.79 9.24 -34.60
N THR A 14 29.66 8.28 -34.95
CA THR A 14 29.36 6.86 -34.72
C THR A 14 29.31 6.50 -33.24
N MET A 15 30.12 7.13 -32.39
CA MET A 15 30.07 6.93 -30.94
C MET A 15 28.77 7.49 -30.35
N GLU A 16 28.38 8.71 -30.73
CA GLU A 16 27.11 9.31 -30.30
C GLU A 16 25.91 8.45 -30.69
N ILE A 17 25.91 7.89 -31.91
CA ILE A 17 24.86 6.97 -32.36
C ILE A 17 24.82 5.70 -31.51
N GLN A 18 25.97 5.16 -31.12
CA GLN A 18 26.04 3.98 -30.25
C GLN A 18 25.51 4.26 -28.84
N GLU A 19 25.83 5.42 -28.27
CA GLU A 19 25.33 5.84 -26.96
C GLU A 19 23.81 6.01 -26.96
N VAL A 20 23.26 6.66 -27.99
CA VAL A 20 21.81 6.82 -28.16
C VAL A 20 21.13 5.45 -28.29
N ARG A 21 21.72 4.50 -29.02
CA ARG A 21 21.18 3.13 -29.14
C ARG A 21 21.17 2.40 -27.80
N ALA A 22 22.23 2.53 -26.99
CA ALA A 22 22.30 1.93 -25.66
C ALA A 22 21.20 2.50 -24.73
N LEU A 23 21.00 3.82 -24.75
CA LEU A 23 19.94 4.48 -23.98
C LEU A 23 18.54 4.00 -24.39
N ILE A 24 18.27 3.87 -25.70
CA ILE A 24 16.99 3.35 -26.20
C ILE A 24 16.73 1.93 -25.71
N GLN A 25 17.74 1.06 -25.75
CA GLN A 25 17.63 -0.31 -25.24
C GLN A 25 17.31 -0.32 -23.74
N GLU A 26 18.00 0.50 -22.95
CA GLU A 26 17.77 0.58 -21.51
C GLU A 26 16.34 1.05 -21.19
N VAL A 27 15.86 2.11 -21.86
CA VAL A 27 14.51 2.64 -21.67
C VAL A 27 13.47 1.58 -22.03
N THR A 28 13.68 0.85 -23.12
CA THR A 28 12.77 -0.21 -23.58
C THR A 28 12.73 -1.37 -22.57
N HIS A 29 13.89 -1.78 -22.06
CA HIS A 29 13.96 -2.80 -21.01
C HIS A 29 13.22 -2.37 -19.73
N ARG A 30 13.43 -1.13 -19.28
CA ARG A 30 12.71 -0.57 -18.12
C ARG A 30 11.20 -0.55 -18.33
N GLN A 31 10.73 -0.25 -19.53
CA GLN A 31 9.30 -0.28 -19.86
C GLN A 31 8.73 -1.71 -19.83
N GLN A 32 9.45 -2.69 -20.38
CA GLN A 32 9.05 -4.10 -20.31
C GLN A 32 8.95 -4.58 -18.86
N LEU A 33 9.94 -4.25 -18.01
CA LEU A 33 9.90 -4.57 -16.58
C LEU A 33 8.68 -3.96 -15.87
N LYS A 34 8.32 -2.72 -16.18
CA LYS A 34 7.10 -2.08 -15.65
C LYS A 34 5.85 -2.86 -16.04
N GLN A 35 5.73 -3.29 -17.29
CA GLN A 35 4.58 -4.08 -17.76
C GLN A 35 4.49 -5.43 -17.04
N VAL A 36 5.62 -6.11 -16.85
CA VAL A 36 5.68 -7.38 -16.11
C VAL A 36 5.25 -7.20 -14.65
N LYS A 37 5.73 -6.15 -13.97
CA LYS A 37 5.32 -5.82 -12.59
C LYS A 37 3.80 -5.63 -12.47
N VAL A 38 3.19 -4.93 -13.42
CA VAL A 38 1.72 -4.73 -13.44
C VAL A 38 0.98 -6.05 -13.64
N LYS A 39 1.45 -6.92 -14.55
CA LYS A 39 0.86 -8.25 -14.77
C LYS A 39 0.94 -9.13 -13.52
N ILE A 40 2.11 -9.18 -12.87
CA ILE A 40 2.31 -9.91 -11.61
C ILE A 40 1.40 -9.36 -10.52
N ALA A 41 1.31 -8.03 -10.34
CA ALA A 41 0.44 -7.44 -9.33
C ALA A 41 -1.04 -7.78 -9.56
N LYS A 42 -1.50 -7.79 -10.81
CA LYS A 42 -2.86 -8.23 -11.16
C LYS A 42 -3.09 -9.71 -10.85
N GLN A 43 -2.14 -10.58 -11.21
CA GLN A 43 -2.22 -12.01 -10.87
C GLN A 43 -2.24 -12.23 -9.36
N LEU A 44 -1.39 -11.53 -8.60
CA LEU A 44 -1.38 -11.60 -7.13
C LEU A 44 -2.67 -11.06 -6.51
N GLN A 45 -3.35 -10.07 -7.11
CA GLN A 45 -4.66 -9.62 -6.65
C GLN A 45 -5.76 -10.65 -6.89
N LEU A 46 -5.65 -11.44 -7.98
CA LEU A 46 -6.57 -12.55 -8.27
C LEU A 46 -6.37 -13.73 -7.32
N THR A 47 -5.14 -13.94 -6.81
CA THR A 47 -4.83 -15.02 -5.86
C THR A 47 -4.94 -14.63 -4.40
N LYS A 48 -5.08 -13.34 -4.07
CA LYS A 48 -5.37 -12.93 -2.70
C LYS A 48 -6.79 -13.39 -2.36
N PRO A 49 -6.98 -14.17 -1.29
CA PRO A 49 -8.33 -14.43 -0.80
C PRO A 49 -8.97 -13.07 -0.58
N LYS A 50 -10.12 -12.83 -1.22
CA LYS A 50 -10.95 -11.66 -0.91
C LYS A 50 -11.15 -11.71 0.59
N HIS A 51 -10.49 -10.81 1.34
CA HIS A 51 -10.81 -10.60 2.73
C HIS A 51 -12.32 -10.41 2.73
N LYS A 52 -13.05 -11.37 3.32
CA LYS A 52 -14.46 -11.20 3.60
C LYS A 52 -14.49 -9.91 4.40
N TYR A 53 -14.92 -8.83 3.75
CA TYR A 53 -15.05 -7.54 4.40
C TYR A 53 -15.82 -7.83 5.68
N VAL A 54 -15.18 -7.62 6.84
CA VAL A 54 -15.90 -7.62 8.10
C VAL A 54 -16.99 -6.59 7.86
N GLN A 55 -18.25 -7.06 7.73
CA GLN A 55 -19.37 -6.15 7.53
C GLN A 55 -19.23 -5.07 8.59
N ARG A 56 -19.33 -3.80 8.18
CA ARG A 56 -19.36 -2.68 9.12
C ARG A 56 -20.55 -2.95 10.04
N ALA A 57 -20.28 -3.51 11.23
CA ALA A 57 -21.31 -3.66 12.24
C ALA A 57 -21.89 -2.27 12.49
N ARG A 58 -23.22 -2.16 12.48
CA ARG A 58 -23.86 -0.96 13.01
C ARG A 58 -23.50 -0.91 14.49
N TRP A 59 -22.88 0.19 14.90
CA TRP A 59 -22.63 0.51 16.30
C TRP A 59 -23.78 1.39 16.76
N SER A 60 -24.47 0.97 17.80
CA SER A 60 -25.44 1.80 18.49
C SER A 60 -24.73 2.77 19.44
N TYR A 61 -25.42 3.84 19.82
CA TYR A 61 -24.90 4.78 20.82
C TYR A 61 -24.61 4.10 22.16
N GLN A 62 -25.45 3.16 22.58
CA GLN A 62 -25.25 2.41 23.82
C GLN A 62 -23.99 1.55 23.75
N GLU A 63 -23.76 0.87 22.61
CA GLU A 63 -22.55 0.06 22.42
C GLU A 63 -21.27 0.90 22.44
N ASP A 64 -21.32 2.14 21.94
CA ASP A 64 -20.19 3.06 22.04
C ASP A 64 -19.93 3.48 23.50
N LEU A 65 -21.00 3.76 24.27
CA LEU A 65 -20.87 4.10 25.69
C LEU A 65 -20.27 2.94 26.48
N ASP A 66 -20.78 1.73 26.29
CA ASP A 66 -20.30 0.53 26.96
C ASP A 66 -18.82 0.28 26.62
N LEU A 67 -18.46 0.41 25.33
CA LEU A 67 -17.08 0.30 24.88
C LEU A 67 -16.16 1.34 25.53
N LEU A 68 -16.58 2.59 25.63
CA LEU A 68 -15.80 3.65 26.27
C LEU A 68 -15.65 3.42 27.78
N GLN A 69 -16.68 2.91 28.46
CA GLN A 69 -16.61 2.53 29.87
C GLN A 69 -15.61 1.39 30.10
N LEU A 70 -15.65 0.36 29.24
CA LEU A 70 -14.71 -0.75 29.29
C LEU A 70 -13.27 -0.30 29.02
N VAL A 71 -13.06 0.60 28.04
CA VAL A 71 -11.76 1.22 27.77
C VAL A 71 -11.27 2.04 28.97
N LYS A 72 -12.15 2.77 29.65
CA LYS A 72 -11.82 3.49 30.88
C LYS A 72 -11.42 2.55 32.02
N HIS A 73 -12.06 1.39 32.12
CA HIS A 73 -11.82 0.42 33.20
C HIS A 73 -10.57 -0.44 32.96
N PHE A 74 -10.41 -1.02 31.77
CA PHE A 74 -9.32 -1.96 31.44
C PHE A 74 -8.12 -1.31 30.73
N GLY A 75 -8.28 -0.09 30.21
CA GLY A 75 -7.28 0.60 29.40
C GLY A 75 -7.40 0.29 27.91
N LEU A 76 -6.93 1.23 27.08
CA LEU A 76 -7.04 1.20 25.61
C LEU A 76 -6.33 0.00 24.95
N CYS A 77 -5.29 -0.54 25.60
CA CYS A 77 -4.43 -1.59 25.05
C CYS A 77 -4.89 -3.01 25.44
N ASN A 78 -5.86 -3.16 26.34
CA ASN A 78 -6.29 -4.47 26.82
C ASN A 78 -7.45 -5.04 25.98
N TYR A 79 -7.19 -5.28 24.69
CA TYR A 79 -8.22 -5.77 23.75
C TYR A 79 -8.81 -7.13 24.12
N ALA A 80 -8.07 -7.97 24.86
CA ALA A 80 -8.56 -9.25 25.33
C ALA A 80 -9.74 -9.06 26.30
N ALA A 81 -9.57 -8.23 27.34
CA ALA A 81 -10.63 -7.92 28.28
C ALA A 81 -11.85 -7.25 27.61
N LEU A 82 -11.61 -6.37 26.62
CA LEU A 82 -12.70 -5.71 25.88
C LEU A 82 -13.52 -6.72 25.06
N TYR A 83 -12.87 -7.72 24.46
CA TYR A 83 -13.55 -8.78 23.71
C TYR A 83 -14.41 -9.68 24.61
N GLU A 84 -13.89 -10.05 25.78
CA GLU A 84 -14.60 -10.91 26.73
C GLU A 84 -15.89 -10.26 27.22
N ASN A 85 -15.89 -8.92 27.36
CA ASN A 85 -17.04 -8.15 27.81
C ASN A 85 -17.98 -7.70 26.66
N MET A 86 -17.62 -7.91 25.40
CA MET A 86 -18.48 -7.64 24.24
C MET A 86 -18.53 -8.84 23.27
N PRO A 87 -19.03 -10.02 23.72
CA PRO A 87 -18.97 -11.25 22.92
C PRO A 87 -19.82 -11.20 21.64
N HIS A 88 -20.75 -10.25 21.55
CA HIS A 88 -21.60 -10.01 20.38
C HIS A 88 -20.88 -9.20 19.27
N LYS A 89 -19.65 -8.72 19.49
CA LYS A 89 -18.81 -8.04 18.48
C LYS A 89 -17.57 -8.86 18.17
N TYR A 90 -17.14 -8.86 16.91
CA TYR A 90 -15.88 -9.47 16.53
C TYR A 90 -14.69 -8.62 17.01
N LYS A 91 -13.56 -9.28 17.33
CA LYS A 91 -12.32 -8.62 17.79
C LYS A 91 -11.90 -7.45 16.89
N ASP A 92 -11.92 -7.67 15.58
CA ASP A 92 -11.58 -6.63 14.61
C ASP A 92 -12.55 -5.44 14.64
N GLN A 93 -13.84 -5.68 14.87
CA GLN A 93 -14.85 -4.61 14.95
C GLN A 93 -14.59 -3.71 16.15
N ILE A 94 -14.28 -4.29 17.31
CA ILE A 94 -13.93 -3.56 18.53
C ILE A 94 -12.65 -2.74 18.29
N TYR A 95 -11.59 -3.37 17.75
CA TYR A 95 -10.34 -2.70 17.44
C TYR A 95 -10.53 -1.49 16.52
N PHE A 96 -11.22 -1.67 15.39
CA PHE A 96 -11.47 -0.60 14.44
C PHE A 96 -12.37 0.50 15.03
N ARG A 97 -13.33 0.14 15.89
CA ARG A 97 -14.20 1.12 16.53
C ARG A 97 -13.44 1.98 17.54
N ILE A 98 -12.62 1.38 18.39
CA ILE A 98 -11.77 2.11 19.34
C ILE A 98 -10.86 3.08 18.59
N ARG A 99 -10.22 2.62 17.49
CA ARG A 99 -9.40 3.49 16.64
C ARG A 99 -10.19 4.67 16.06
N TYR A 100 -11.42 4.42 15.61
CA TYR A 100 -12.31 5.46 15.10
C TYR A 100 -12.68 6.47 16.20
N LEU A 101 -13.14 6.01 17.35
CA LEU A 101 -13.55 6.86 18.48
C LEU A 101 -12.37 7.70 19.00
N ARG A 102 -11.18 7.10 19.11
CA ARG A 102 -9.95 7.81 19.45
C ARG A 102 -9.66 8.95 18.48
N ASN A 103 -9.73 8.70 17.18
CA ASN A 103 -9.44 9.71 16.17
C ASN A 103 -10.49 10.83 16.13
N GLN A 104 -11.77 10.51 16.34
CA GLN A 104 -12.86 11.49 16.32
C GLN A 104 -12.85 12.39 17.56
N PHE A 105 -12.67 11.80 18.74
CA PHE A 105 -12.82 12.51 20.01
C PHE A 105 -11.47 12.90 20.65
N ARG A 106 -10.35 12.63 19.96
CA ARG A 106 -8.98 12.82 20.50
C ARG A 106 -8.82 12.21 21.90
N LEU A 107 -9.41 11.04 22.10
CA LEU A 107 -9.32 10.33 23.37
C LEU A 107 -7.92 9.72 23.48
N PHE A 108 -7.11 10.30 24.37
CA PHE A 108 -5.70 9.98 24.67
C PHE A 108 -4.70 10.29 23.55
#